data_AF-S4P1D4-F1
#
_entry.id   AF-S4P1D4-F1
#
_cell.length_a   1.000
_cell.length_b   1.000
_cell.length_c   1.000
_cell.angle_alpha   90.00
_cell.angle_beta   90.00
_cell.angle_gamma   90.00
#
_symmetry.space_group_name_H-M   'P 1'
#
loop_
_entity.id
_entity.type
_entity.pdbx_description
1 polymer ?
#
loop_
_entity_poly.entity_id
_entity_poly.type
_entity_poly.pdbx_seq_one_letter_code
_entity_poly.pdbx_strand_id
1 'polypeptide(L)'
;ATTSQNGWKVEHEPRFVTSLGVRKPDIIAVRGAAGVILDAQVVSGQRSLDEAHRAKRSKYGSHAELVRLVAGRLGLPSPDCVRTTTCTISWRGVWSHSSVKEMKDILGLPCHVFERVPGLVLRGSHMNWVRFNQMTAVSTASPH
;
A
#
# COMPACT_ATOMS: atom_id res chain seq x y z
N ALA A 1 12.83 -5.55 -9.20
CA ALA A 1 13.28 -4.64 -10.28
C ALA A 1 13.25 -3.22 -9.75
N THR A 2 14.26 -2.41 -10.10
CA THR A 2 14.32 -1.00 -9.67
C THR A 2 13.88 -0.09 -10.80
N THR A 3 12.86 0.72 -10.56
CA THR A 3 12.29 1.64 -11.56
C THR A 3 12.51 3.08 -11.13
N SER A 4 12.84 3.96 -12.06
CA SER A 4 12.94 5.40 -11.82
C SER A 4 11.71 6.12 -12.36
N GLN A 5 10.92 6.74 -11.49
CA GLN A 5 9.78 7.60 -11.86
C GLN A 5 9.78 8.86 -11.02
N ASN A 6 9.63 10.04 -11.64
CA ASN A 6 9.52 11.33 -10.95
C ASN A 6 10.64 11.59 -9.92
N GLY A 7 11.86 11.16 -10.22
CA GLY A 7 13.03 11.30 -9.34
C GLY A 7 13.09 10.28 -8.19
N TRP A 8 12.11 9.39 -8.06
CA TRP A 8 12.14 8.28 -7.11
C TRP A 8 12.82 7.08 -7.73
N LYS A 9 13.78 6.49 -7.01
CA LYS A 9 14.27 5.14 -7.25
C LYS A 9 13.42 4.19 -6.40
N VAL A 10 12.67 3.31 -7.06
CA VAL A 10 11.64 2.47 -6.44
C VAL A 10 12.06 1.01 -6.50
N GLU A 11 11.95 0.28 -5.39
CA GLU A 11 12.10 -1.16 -5.34
C GLU A 11 10.77 -1.81 -4.89
N HIS A 12 10.32 -2.80 -5.66
CA HIS A 12 9.07 -3.53 -5.43
C HIS A 12 9.31 -4.83 -4.67
N GLU A 13 8.40 -5.12 -3.74
CA GLU A 13 8.34 -6.30 -2.88
C GLU A 13 9.70 -6.71 -2.25
N PRO A 14 10.48 -5.76 -1.69
CA PRO A 14 11.76 -6.09 -1.08
C PRO A 14 11.56 -7.03 0.12
N ARG A 15 12.53 -7.91 0.34
CA ARG A 15 12.55 -8.83 1.47
C ARG A 15 13.60 -8.39 2.49
N PHE A 16 13.18 -8.28 3.74
CA PHE A 16 14.04 -7.97 4.88
C PHE A 16 13.92 -9.06 5.93
N VAL A 17 15.05 -9.66 6.31
CA VAL A 17 15.11 -10.57 7.44
C VAL A 17 15.34 -9.72 8.70
N THR A 18 14.45 -9.84 9.68
CA THR A 18 14.53 -9.15 10.97
C THR A 18 14.52 -10.18 12.09
N SER A 19 14.89 -9.76 13.30
CA SER A 19 14.77 -10.56 14.52
C SER A 19 13.35 -11.08 14.77
N LEU A 20 12.33 -10.36 14.30
CA LEU A 20 10.90 -10.72 14.40
C LEU A 20 10.37 -11.45 13.17
N GLY A 21 11.28 -11.99 12.34
CA GLY A 21 10.98 -12.74 11.11
C GLY A 21 11.10 -11.89 9.83
N VAL A 22 10.62 -12.43 8.72
CA VAL A 22 10.71 -11.76 7.41
C VAL A 22 9.65 -10.67 7.30
N ARG A 23 10.07 -9.48 6.88
CA ARG A 23 9.21 -8.34 6.51
C ARG A 23 9.28 -8.12 5.00
N LYS A 24 8.12 -7.90 4.40
CA LYS A 24 7.96 -7.69 2.95
C LYS A 24 7.01 -6.52 2.73
N PRO A 25 7.48 -5.27 2.80
CA PRO A 25 6.65 -4.15 2.35
C PRO A 25 6.45 -4.25 0.83
N ASP A 26 5.38 -3.66 0.31
CA ASP A 26 5.12 -3.69 -1.13
C ASP A 26 6.13 -2.84 -1.91
N ILE A 27 6.53 -1.69 -1.35
CA ILE A 27 7.46 -0.75 -1.97
C ILE A 27 8.41 -0.16 -0.93
N ILE A 28 9.66 0.01 -1.31
CA ILE A 28 10.54 1.03 -0.75
C ILE A 28 10.97 1.98 -1.85
N ALA A 29 11.15 3.27 -1.54
CA ALA A 29 11.66 4.23 -2.51
C ALA A 29 12.56 5.28 -1.88
N VAL A 30 13.45 5.84 -2.69
CA VAL A 30 14.35 6.94 -2.28
C VAL A 30 14.36 8.06 -3.31
N ARG A 31 14.40 9.31 -2.83
CA ARG A 31 14.60 10.52 -3.63
C ARG A 31 15.47 11.50 -2.82
N GLY A 32 16.69 11.72 -3.29
CA GLY A 32 17.69 12.47 -2.52
C GLY A 32 17.94 11.81 -1.17
N ALA A 33 17.86 12.58 -0.08
CA ALA A 33 18.02 12.08 1.29
C ALA A 33 16.71 11.59 1.95
N ALA A 34 15.61 11.46 1.20
CA ALA A 34 14.32 11.00 1.73
C ALA A 34 14.04 9.56 1.28
N GLY A 35 13.83 8.68 2.26
CA GLY A 35 13.38 7.30 2.06
C GLY A 35 11.92 7.12 2.44
N VAL A 36 11.26 6.16 1.80
CA VAL A 36 9.89 5.79 2.15
C VAL A 36 9.72 4.27 2.13
N ILE A 37 9.00 3.76 3.12
CA ILE A 37 8.37 2.45 3.11
C ILE A 37 6.89 2.67 2.80
N LEU A 38 6.40 2.03 1.74
CA LEU A 38 5.02 2.11 1.29
C LEU A 38 4.43 0.71 1.20
N ASP A 39 3.24 0.56 1.75
CA ASP A 39 2.50 -0.69 1.74
C ASP A 39 1.03 -0.41 1.43
N ALA A 40 0.45 -1.20 0.53
CA ALA A 40 -0.92 -1.08 0.09
C ALA A 40 -1.84 -1.98 0.92
N GLN A 41 -3.07 -1.50 1.15
CA GLN A 41 -4.09 -2.31 1.81
C GLN A 41 -5.49 -1.94 1.32
N VAL A 42 -6.31 -2.98 1.15
CA VAL A 42 -7.75 -2.86 0.95
C VAL A 42 -8.47 -3.27 2.23
N VAL A 43 -9.26 -2.36 2.79
CA VAL A 43 -9.92 -2.53 4.10
C VAL A 43 -11.42 -2.76 3.92
N SER A 44 -11.97 -3.73 4.63
CA SER A 44 -13.42 -3.97 4.71
C SER A 44 -14.09 -3.00 5.69
N GLY A 45 -15.38 -2.71 5.49
CA GLY A 45 -16.10 -1.65 6.21
C GLY A 45 -16.30 -1.83 7.72
N GLN A 46 -15.71 -2.86 8.33
CA GLN A 46 -15.80 -3.14 9.77
C GLN A 46 -14.82 -2.28 10.61
N ARG A 47 -13.77 -1.72 9.99
CA ARG A 47 -12.77 -0.87 10.68
C ARG A 47 -12.65 0.48 10.00
N SER A 48 -12.33 1.50 10.78
CA SER A 48 -11.98 2.82 10.25
C SER A 48 -10.75 2.71 9.34
N LEU A 49 -10.82 3.33 8.15
CA LEU A 49 -9.71 3.34 7.20
C LEU A 49 -8.47 4.03 7.79
N ASP A 50 -8.67 5.07 8.58
CA ASP A 50 -7.59 5.82 9.22
C ASP A 50 -6.97 5.03 10.39
N GLU A 51 -7.76 4.22 11.10
CA GLU A 51 -7.22 3.28 12.08
C GLU A 51 -6.38 2.19 11.42
N ALA A 52 -6.88 1.60 10.32
CA ALA A 52 -6.14 0.60 9.56
C ALA A 52 -4.85 1.16 8.96
N HIS A 53 -4.89 2.41 8.47
CA HIS A 53 -3.71 3.16 8.04
C HIS A 53 -2.71 3.35 9.20
N ARG A 54 -3.14 3.89 10.34
CA ARG A 54 -2.26 4.08 11.52
C ARG A 54 -1.66 2.78 12.00
N ALA A 55 -2.45 1.71 12.12
CA ALA A 55 -1.96 0.42 12.58
C ALA A 55 -0.84 -0.13 11.68
N LYS A 56 -1.02 -0.05 10.35
CA LYS A 56 -0.04 -0.56 9.39
C LYS A 56 1.18 0.35 9.27
N ARG A 57 1.00 1.67 9.33
CA ARG A 57 2.09 2.64 9.45
C ARG A 57 2.92 2.38 10.70
N SER A 58 2.30 2.20 11.86
CA SER A 58 2.99 1.89 13.11
C SER A 58 3.73 0.56 13.04
N LYS A 59 3.11 -0.50 12.50
CA LYS A 59 3.73 -1.83 12.35
C LYS A 59 5.11 -1.78 11.71
N TYR A 60 5.27 -0.97 10.67
CA TYR A 60 6.54 -0.82 9.95
C TYR A 60 7.41 0.31 10.52
N GLY A 61 6.82 1.45 10.88
CA GLY A 61 7.54 2.63 11.39
C GLY A 61 8.12 2.46 12.79
N SER A 62 7.50 1.67 13.67
CA SER A 62 8.04 1.38 15.00
C SER A 62 9.04 0.22 15.02
N HIS A 63 9.24 -0.45 13.88
CA HIS A 63 10.24 -1.52 13.73
C HIS A 63 11.62 -0.92 13.43
N ALA A 64 12.33 -0.47 14.47
CA ALA A 64 13.63 0.20 14.33
C ALA A 64 14.64 -0.60 13.48
N GLU A 65 14.68 -1.93 13.64
CA GLU A 65 15.54 -2.81 12.85
C GLU A 65 15.19 -2.75 11.35
N LEU A 66 13.91 -2.81 10.99
CA LEU A 66 13.47 -2.72 9.60
C LEU A 66 13.82 -1.36 9.00
N VAL A 67 13.54 -0.28 9.72
CA VAL A 67 13.81 1.10 9.27
C VAL A 67 15.31 1.26 9.00
N ARG A 68 16.17 0.73 9.87
CA ARG A 68 17.62 0.71 9.68
C ARG A 68 18.05 -0.10 8.45
N LEU A 69 17.48 -1.29 8.26
CA LEU A 69 17.77 -2.12 7.08
C LEU A 69 17.34 -1.45 5.78
N VAL A 70 16.18 -0.78 5.79
CA VAL A 70 15.69 0.00 4.64
C VAL A 70 16.61 1.17 4.37
N ALA A 71 17.01 1.93 5.40
CA ALA A 71 17.94 3.05 5.23
C ALA A 71 19.27 2.59 4.61
N GLY A 72 19.85 1.50 5.10
CA GLY A 72 21.06 0.90 4.53
C GLY A 72 20.86 0.45 3.07
N ARG A 73 19.74 -0.22 2.76
CA ARG A 73 19.43 -0.68 1.40
C ARG A 73 19.22 0.47 0.42
N LEU A 74 18.69 1.60 0.90
CA LEU A 74 18.47 2.80 0.11
C LEU A 74 19.69 3.74 0.07
N GLY A 75 20.75 3.46 0.84
CA GLY A 75 21.95 4.31 0.93
C GLY A 75 21.72 5.63 1.66
N LEU A 76 20.82 5.66 2.64
CA LEU A 76 20.49 6.86 3.42
C LEU A 76 21.46 7.05 4.60
N PRO A 77 21.73 8.31 5.00
CA PRO A 77 22.68 8.61 6.07
C PRO A 77 22.18 8.24 7.47
N SER A 78 20.86 8.22 7.69
CA SER A 78 20.24 7.86 8.97
C SER A 78 18.91 7.13 8.76
N PRO A 79 18.50 6.22 9.67
CA PRO A 79 17.14 5.68 9.73
C PRO A 79 16.05 6.77 9.81
N ASP A 80 16.34 7.94 10.38
CA ASP A 80 15.36 9.04 10.52
C ASP A 80 14.94 9.64 9.17
N CYS A 81 15.73 9.40 8.13
CA CYS A 81 15.40 9.79 6.76
C CYS A 81 14.29 8.92 6.15
N VAL A 82 13.93 7.79 6.78
CA VAL A 82 12.92 6.85 6.29
C VAL A 82 11.58 7.15 6.93
N ARG A 83 10.59 7.48 6.10
CA ARG A 83 9.19 7.63 6.53
C ARG A 83 8.39 6.40 6.14
N THR A 84 7.42 6.05 6.96
CA THR A 84 6.46 4.98 6.64
C THR A 84 5.11 5.60 6.36
N THR A 85 4.49 5.20 5.25
CA THR A 85 3.07 5.48 4.98
C THR A 85 2.43 4.28 4.31
N THR A 86 1.11 4.34 4.09
CA THR A 86 0.38 3.26 3.44
C THR A 86 -0.57 3.82 2.39
N CYS A 87 -0.87 3.02 1.38
CA CYS A 87 -1.95 3.25 0.42
C CYS A 87 -3.20 2.50 0.90
N THR A 88 -4.08 3.19 1.64
CA THR A 88 -5.23 2.57 2.29
C THR A 88 -6.54 2.97 1.62
N ILE A 89 -7.22 1.99 1.03
CA ILE A 89 -8.50 2.17 0.34
C ILE A 89 -9.51 1.12 0.80
N SER A 90 -10.81 1.42 0.70
CA SER A 90 -11.87 0.43 0.92
C SER A 90 -12.18 -0.35 -0.36
N TRP A 91 -12.84 -1.50 -0.23
CA TRP A 91 -13.40 -2.25 -1.37
C TRP A 91 -14.41 -1.46 -2.21
N ARG A 92 -14.96 -0.36 -1.65
CA ARG A 92 -15.87 0.57 -2.35
C ARG A 92 -15.14 1.74 -3.00
N GLY A 93 -13.81 1.73 -3.02
CA GLY A 93 -13.00 2.80 -3.61
C GLY A 93 -12.88 4.06 -2.73
N VAL A 94 -13.24 3.99 -1.45
CA VAL A 94 -13.11 5.13 -0.52
C VAL A 94 -11.71 5.15 0.08
N TRP A 95 -11.01 6.28 -0.04
CA TRP A 95 -9.68 6.46 0.53
C TRP A 95 -9.69 6.76 2.02
N SER A 96 -8.65 6.31 2.73
CA SER A 96 -8.28 6.91 4.02
C SER A 96 -7.82 8.35 3.79
N HIS A 97 -8.39 9.29 4.56
CA HIS A 97 -8.02 10.71 4.44
C HIS A 97 -6.55 10.92 4.85
N SER A 98 -6.16 10.31 5.98
CA SER A 98 -4.79 10.41 6.51
C SER A 98 -3.76 9.83 5.55
N SER A 99 -4.07 8.67 4.95
CA SER A 99 -3.24 8.01 3.93
C SER A 99 -3.03 8.89 2.69
N VAL A 100 -4.08 9.50 2.15
CA VAL A 100 -3.97 10.40 0.99
C VAL A 100 -3.16 11.64 1.32
N LYS A 101 -3.41 12.26 2.48
CA LYS A 101 -2.66 13.44 2.92
C LYS A 101 -1.16 13.11 3.02
N GLU A 102 -0.79 12.01 3.65
CA GLU A 102 0.62 11.61 3.77
C GLU A 102 1.26 11.27 2.43
N MET A 103 0.55 10.57 1.54
CA MET A 103 1.07 10.27 0.21
C MET A 103 1.29 11.55 -0.61
N LYS A 104 0.42 12.56 -0.47
CA LYS A 104 0.65 13.89 -1.05
C LYS A 104 1.89 14.56 -0.46
N ASP A 105 1.94 14.66 0.87
CA ASP A 105 2.98 15.42 1.58
C ASP A 105 4.38 14.77 1.46
N ILE A 106 4.46 13.43 1.48
CA ILE A 106 5.72 12.68 1.46
C ILE A 106 6.18 12.42 0.03
N LEU A 107 5.28 11.90 -0.82
CA LEU A 107 5.66 11.44 -2.16
C LEU A 107 5.51 12.52 -3.23
N GLY A 108 4.72 13.57 -2.95
CA GLY A 108 4.35 14.60 -3.92
C GLY A 108 3.35 14.08 -4.96
N LEU A 109 2.51 13.10 -4.61
CA LEU A 109 1.54 12.55 -5.56
C LEU A 109 0.42 13.57 -5.86
N PRO A 110 0.11 13.82 -7.14
CA PRO A 110 -0.91 14.80 -7.52
C PRO A 110 -2.34 14.26 -7.28
N CYS A 111 -3.30 15.17 -7.10
CA CYS A 111 -4.71 14.82 -6.80
C CYS A 111 -5.32 13.81 -7.76
N HIS A 112 -5.06 13.95 -9.06
CA HIS A 112 -5.64 13.11 -10.10
C HIS A 112 -5.30 11.62 -9.97
N VAL A 113 -4.20 11.27 -9.28
CA VAL A 113 -3.86 9.86 -8.98
C VAL A 113 -4.93 9.26 -8.07
N PHE A 114 -5.36 10.00 -7.04
CA PHE A 114 -6.35 9.54 -6.08
C PHE A 114 -7.77 9.54 -6.65
N GLU A 115 -8.05 10.32 -7.70
CA GLU A 115 -9.35 10.32 -8.38
C GLU A 115 -9.53 9.11 -9.31
N ARG A 116 -8.45 8.62 -9.93
CA ARG A 116 -8.50 7.49 -10.87
C ARG A 116 -8.69 6.13 -10.18
N VAL A 117 -8.03 5.93 -9.04
CA VAL A 117 -8.00 4.63 -8.35
C VAL A 117 -9.40 4.16 -7.89
N PRO A 118 -10.29 5.00 -7.33
CA PRO A 118 -11.66 4.59 -7.02
C PRO A 118 -12.40 4.04 -8.24
N GLY A 119 -12.24 4.66 -9.41
CA GLY A 119 -12.81 4.17 -10.66
C GLY A 119 -12.30 2.79 -11.05
N LEU A 120 -11.01 2.52 -10.85
CA LEU A 120 -10.41 1.19 -11.07
C LEU A 120 -10.93 0.16 -10.06
N VAL A 121 -11.02 0.53 -8.79
CA VAL A 121 -11.54 -0.36 -7.73
C VAL A 121 -12.99 -0.73 -7.99
N LEU A 122 -13.85 0.25 -8.32
CA LEU A 122 -15.26 -0.02 -8.59
C LEU A 122 -15.46 -0.90 -9.82
N ARG A 123 -14.71 -0.67 -10.91
CA ARG A 123 -14.71 -1.54 -12.08
C ARG A 123 -14.28 -2.97 -11.73
N GLY A 124 -13.20 -3.11 -10.96
CA GLY A 124 -12.71 -4.41 -10.48
C GLY A 124 -13.73 -5.13 -9.61
N SER A 125 -14.30 -4.44 -8.62
CA SER A 125 -15.33 -4.96 -7.74
C SER A 125 -16.59 -5.40 -8.51
N HIS A 126 -17.02 -4.63 -9.51
CA HIS A 126 -18.13 -5.01 -10.39
C HIS A 126 -17.82 -6.28 -11.19
N MET A 127 -16.64 -6.37 -11.82
CA MET A 127 -16.23 -7.58 -12.56
C MET A 127 -16.18 -8.82 -11.65
N ASN A 128 -15.67 -8.68 -10.42
CA ASN A 128 -15.64 -9.77 -9.44
C ASN A 128 -17.05 -10.19 -9.02
N TRP A 129 -17.95 -9.24 -8.78
CA TRP A 129 -19.34 -9.51 -8.42
C TRP A 129 -20.10 -10.23 -9.54
N VAL A 130 -19.95 -9.78 -10.80
CA VAL A 130 -20.54 -10.43 -11.97
C VAL A 130 -20.06 -11.87 -12.10
N ARG A 131 -18.74 -12.11 -11.98
CA ARG A 131 -18.17 -13.47 -12.03
C ARG A 131 -18.67 -14.36 -10.89
N PHE A 132 -18.76 -13.81 -9.66
CA PHE A 132 -19.28 -14.54 -8.51
C PHE A 132 -20.74 -14.96 -8.72
N ASN A 133 -21.60 -14.03 -9.19
CA ASN A 133 -22.99 -14.33 -9.48
C ASN A 133 -23.18 -15.28 -10.67
N GLN A 134 -22.31 -15.20 -11.68
CA GLN A 134 -22.33 -16.15 -12.79
C GLN A 134 -21.96 -17.56 -12.31
N MET A 135 -21.01 -17.72 -11.39
CA MET A 135 -20.65 -19.03 -10.82
C MET A 135 -21.74 -19.62 -9.91
N THR A 136 -22.40 -18.79 -9.10
CA THR A 136 -23.49 -19.28 -8.22
C THR A 136 -24.78 -19.58 -8.97
N ALA A 137 -24.99 -19.02 -10.17
CA ALA A 137 -26.12 -19.35 -11.04
C ALA A 137 -25.99 -20.75 -11.71
N VAL A 138 -24.80 -21.35 -11.78
CA VAL A 138 -24.60 -22.67 -12.43
C VAL A 138 -24.87 -23.84 -11.47
N SER A 139 -25.05 -23.60 -10.15
CA SER A 139 -25.25 -24.67 -9.16
C SER A 139 -26.71 -25.08 -8.92
N THR A 140 -27.68 -24.59 -9.70
CA THR A 140 -29.08 -25.01 -9.60
C THR A 140 -29.70 -25.31 -10.96
N ALA A 141 -29.30 -26.42 -11.58
CA ALA A 141 -30.08 -27.08 -12.61
C ALA A 141 -29.63 -28.55 -12.76
N SER A 142 -30.20 -29.45 -11.95
CA SER A 142 -30.36 -30.86 -12.35
C SER A 142 -31.82 -31.05 -12.75
N PRO A 143 -32.12 -31.48 -13.99
CA PRO A 143 -33.47 -31.85 -14.38
C PRO A 143 -33.83 -33.21 -13.77
N HIS A 144 -35.14 -33.37 -13.49
CA HIS A 144 -35.80 -34.52 -12.88
C HIS A 144 -35.53 -35.86 -13.54
#